data_AF-A0A0G2HUW6-F1
#
_entry.id   AF-A0A0G2HUW6-F1
#
_cell.length_a   1.000
_cell.length_b   1.000
_cell.length_c   1.000
_cell.angle_alpha   90.00
_cell.angle_beta   90.00
_cell.angle_gamma   90.00
#
_symmetry.space_group_name_H-M   'P 1'
#
loop_
_entity.id
_entity.type
_entity.pdbx_description
1 polymer ?
#
loop_
_entity_poly.entity_id
_entity_poly.type
_entity_poly.pdbx_seq_one_letter_code
_entity_poly.pdbx_strand_id
1 'polypeptide(L)'
;MSRRFLKSLLPSKTKPPEISDPMVSPSMVARLTQKQLEEYTPKSQPYHSFSGSKWQRGRSPAAQEAPGANEKARISNLRLLTWNIDFMAPFPQARMAAALAHLQAVVEGIPASTAVVICLQELRQDMPIDFGRLDQSFDPQIADDLRQIASAAWVQDRFLVSDLTTDHWRCGYNSVALVDKRLGIAAVSRLPFVSEYKREALLVDIAVTPPGGQAGPEAGSSKSVLRLCNVHLDSMAGKPPMRPIQWKACAKYLQDESGGVAGGILAGDCNANQDYDLVQPEENGFKDAYLEMGGKDGDPEGHTWGPQSRSSRFPHKRMDKVCFWQPGGSEEGRQKLLELKSLEQIGVGVRVGDESISAKLAEEGWLDFVTDHYGLMADFEVGEKWSLGL
;
A
#
# COMPACT_ATOMS: atom_id res chain seq x y z
N MET A 1 11.24 2.10 26.49
CA MET A 1 10.07 1.41 27.08
C MET A 1 10.46 -0.04 27.39
N SER A 2 10.04 -0.58 28.55
CA SER A 2 10.53 -1.85 29.09
C SER A 2 10.03 -3.08 28.31
N ARG A 3 10.90 -4.11 28.19
CA ARG A 3 10.69 -5.46 27.61
C ARG A 3 9.38 -6.18 27.99
N ARG A 4 8.59 -5.64 28.93
CA ARG A 4 7.27 -6.16 29.31
C ARG A 4 6.17 -5.92 28.26
N PHE A 5 6.23 -4.86 27.46
CA PHE A 5 5.17 -4.58 26.48
C PHE A 5 5.25 -5.52 25.25
N LEU A 6 6.46 -5.89 24.82
CA LEU A 6 6.67 -6.84 23.71
C LEU A 6 6.22 -8.28 24.02
N LYS A 7 6.17 -8.67 25.30
CA LYS A 7 5.72 -10.02 25.70
C LYS A 7 4.19 -10.18 25.74
N SER A 8 3.41 -9.11 25.82
CA SER A 8 1.94 -9.24 25.86
C SER A 8 1.30 -9.45 24.48
N LEU A 9 2.10 -9.42 23.42
CA LEU A 9 1.68 -9.68 22.03
C LEU A 9 2.03 -11.10 21.54
N LEU A 10 2.66 -11.93 22.38
CA LEU A 10 3.06 -13.30 22.03
C LEU A 10 2.26 -14.33 22.85
N PRO A 11 1.60 -15.32 22.23
CA PRO A 11 0.93 -16.39 22.97
C PRO A 11 1.97 -17.27 23.71
N SER A 12 1.61 -17.68 24.93
CA SER A 12 2.47 -18.44 25.83
C SER A 12 2.85 -19.83 25.28
N LYS A 13 4.06 -20.30 25.60
CA LYS A 13 4.57 -21.63 25.25
C LYS A 13 3.91 -22.76 26.08
N THR A 14 2.62 -23.00 25.88
CA THR A 14 1.95 -24.20 26.41
C THR A 14 1.47 -25.06 25.25
N LYS A 15 1.78 -26.36 25.28
CA LYS A 15 1.20 -27.36 24.36
C LYS A 15 -0.33 -27.16 24.35
N PRO A 16 -0.98 -27.07 23.17
CA PRO A 16 -2.42 -26.96 23.13
C PRO A 16 -3.02 -28.27 23.66
N PRO A 17 -4.01 -28.22 24.57
CA PRO A 17 -4.85 -29.37 24.81
C PRO A 17 -5.59 -29.71 23.51
N GLU A 18 -5.87 -30.99 23.26
CA GLU A 18 -6.80 -31.42 22.21
C GLU A 18 -8.18 -30.84 22.52
N ILE A 19 -8.43 -29.64 22.00
CA ILE A 19 -9.72 -29.00 22.00
C ILE A 19 -10.36 -29.40 20.68
N SER A 20 -11.45 -30.16 20.74
CA SER A 20 -12.38 -30.32 19.63
C SER A 20 -12.72 -28.93 19.07
N ASP A 21 -12.23 -28.65 17.87
CA ASP A 21 -12.30 -27.35 17.22
C ASP A 21 -13.78 -26.95 17.07
N PRO A 22 -14.28 -25.89 17.75
CA PRO A 22 -15.65 -25.46 17.52
C PRO A 22 -15.71 -24.95 16.08
N MET A 23 -16.39 -25.70 15.21
CA MET A 23 -16.67 -25.27 13.84
C MET A 23 -17.22 -23.85 13.87
N VAL A 24 -16.48 -22.92 13.27
CA VAL A 24 -16.97 -21.56 13.03
C VAL A 24 -18.23 -21.70 12.18
N SER A 25 -19.37 -21.25 12.69
CA SER A 25 -20.61 -21.36 11.95
C SER A 25 -20.52 -20.47 10.70
N PRO A 26 -20.94 -20.94 9.51
CA PRO A 26 -21.06 -20.10 8.31
C PRO A 26 -21.86 -18.81 8.55
N SER A 27 -22.79 -18.84 9.52
CA SER A 27 -23.55 -17.68 9.97
C SER A 27 -22.70 -16.55 10.58
N MET A 28 -21.56 -16.85 11.21
CA MET A 28 -20.69 -15.82 11.77
C MET A 28 -19.94 -15.05 10.69
N VAL A 29 -19.35 -15.75 9.71
CA VAL A 29 -18.66 -15.10 8.57
C VAL A 29 -19.64 -14.26 7.75
N ALA A 30 -20.85 -14.78 7.51
CA ALA A 30 -21.91 -14.03 6.84
C ALA A 30 -22.28 -12.75 7.59
N ARG A 31 -22.48 -12.83 8.91
CA ARG A 31 -22.78 -11.65 9.75
C ARG A 31 -21.65 -10.62 9.75
N LEU A 32 -20.39 -11.07 9.85
CA LEU A 32 -19.24 -10.16 9.81
C LEU A 32 -19.05 -9.53 8.41
N THR A 33 -19.33 -10.28 7.34
CA THR A 33 -19.36 -9.76 5.97
C THR A 33 -20.44 -8.68 5.85
N GLN A 34 -21.66 -8.96 6.32
CA GLN A 34 -22.74 -7.99 6.32
C GLN A 34 -22.35 -6.71 7.07
N LYS A 35 -21.81 -6.86 8.28
CA LYS A 35 -21.29 -5.74 9.07
C LYS A 35 -20.25 -4.93 8.29
N GLN A 36 -19.27 -5.59 7.66
CA GLN A 36 -18.24 -4.93 6.86
C GLN A 36 -18.85 -4.13 5.70
N LEU A 37 -19.86 -4.67 5.02
CA LEU A 37 -20.43 -4.05 3.83
C LEU A 37 -21.47 -2.99 4.15
N GLU A 38 -22.15 -3.06 5.29
CA GLU A 38 -23.24 -2.14 5.63
C GLU A 38 -22.80 -1.01 6.58
N GLU A 39 -21.93 -1.30 7.56
CA GLU A 39 -21.58 -0.34 8.61
C GLU A 39 -20.26 0.41 8.35
N TYR A 40 -19.32 -0.20 7.63
CA TYR A 40 -18.01 0.39 7.38
C TYR A 40 -17.97 1.10 6.03
N THR A 41 -17.61 2.38 6.08
CA THR A 41 -17.47 3.24 4.90
C THR A 41 -16.10 3.94 4.92
N PRO A 42 -15.56 4.31 3.75
CA PRO A 42 -14.32 5.08 3.68
C PRO A 42 -14.46 6.43 4.39
N LYS A 43 -13.48 6.75 5.23
CA LYS A 43 -13.38 8.03 5.95
C LYS A 43 -12.37 8.91 5.24
N SER A 44 -12.80 10.07 4.77
CA SER A 44 -11.90 11.01 4.09
C SER A 44 -10.79 11.48 5.04
N GLN A 45 -9.60 11.63 4.48
CA GLN A 45 -8.44 12.22 5.15
C GLN A 45 -7.74 13.19 4.19
N PRO A 46 -6.94 14.15 4.70
CA PRO A 46 -6.13 15.00 3.83
C PRO A 46 -4.98 14.22 3.18
N TYR A 47 -4.33 14.87 2.22
CA TYR A 47 -2.98 14.54 1.78
C TYR A 47 -2.08 15.76 1.98
N HIS A 48 -0.79 15.64 1.70
CA HIS A 48 0.21 16.68 1.93
C HIS A 48 1.01 16.93 0.65
N SER A 49 1.26 18.21 0.35
CA SER A 49 2.14 18.63 -0.74
C SER A 49 3.26 19.51 -0.20
N PHE A 50 4.45 19.42 -0.77
CA PHE A 50 5.55 20.29 -0.41
C PHE A 50 5.59 21.52 -1.33
N SER A 51 5.70 22.71 -0.74
CA SER A 51 5.69 24.00 -1.44
C SER A 51 7.07 24.61 -1.65
N GLY A 52 8.12 23.78 -1.64
CA GLY A 52 9.52 24.19 -1.72
C GLY A 52 10.13 24.67 -0.39
N SER A 53 9.31 25.08 0.58
CA SER A 53 9.77 25.48 1.92
C SER A 53 9.04 24.79 3.07
N LYS A 54 7.80 24.34 2.85
CA LYS A 54 6.97 23.72 3.88
C LYS A 54 5.99 22.72 3.29
N TRP A 55 5.65 21.72 4.09
CA TRP A 55 4.51 20.84 3.86
C TRP A 55 3.20 21.59 4.08
N GLN A 56 2.25 21.38 3.17
CA GLN A 56 0.93 21.97 3.19
C GLN A 56 -0.12 20.86 3.13
N ARG A 57 -1.17 21.00 3.94
CA ARG A 57 -2.29 20.07 3.96
C ARG A 57 -3.20 20.35 2.75
N GLY A 58 -3.25 19.41 1.82
CA GLY A 58 -4.23 19.37 0.75
C GLY A 58 -5.62 18.97 1.26
N ARG A 59 -6.66 19.39 0.53
CA ARG A 59 -8.05 18.97 0.79
C ARG A 59 -8.59 18.26 -0.45
N SER A 60 -9.41 17.25 -0.21
CA SER A 60 -10.17 16.56 -1.26
C SER A 60 -11.59 17.12 -1.35
N PRO A 61 -12.13 17.38 -2.57
CA PRO A 61 -11.44 17.35 -3.85
C PRO A 61 -10.49 18.53 -4.02
N ALA A 62 -9.32 18.28 -4.60
CA ALA A 62 -8.39 19.35 -4.95
C ALA A 62 -8.96 20.13 -6.14
N ALA A 63 -9.37 21.39 -5.93
CA ALA A 63 -9.46 22.33 -7.04
C ALA A 63 -8.02 22.69 -7.40
N GLN A 64 -7.41 21.99 -8.35
CA GLN A 64 -6.19 22.48 -8.97
C GLN A 64 -6.60 23.47 -10.06
N GLU A 65 -6.38 24.76 -9.82
CA GLU A 65 -6.08 25.64 -10.93
C GLU A 65 -4.82 25.09 -11.58
N ALA A 66 -4.95 24.61 -12.82
CA ALA A 66 -3.82 24.13 -13.59
C ALA A 66 -2.75 25.25 -13.62
N PRO A 67 -1.52 25.01 -13.15
CA PRO A 67 -0.41 25.87 -13.53
C PRO A 67 -0.36 25.83 -15.06
N GLY A 68 -0.33 27.01 -15.68
CA GLY A 68 -0.50 27.19 -17.13
C GLY A 68 0.16 26.10 -17.97
N ALA A 69 -0.56 25.67 -19.00
CA ALA A 69 -0.15 24.66 -19.97
C ALA A 69 1.23 24.97 -20.55
N ASN A 70 2.27 24.51 -19.86
CA ASN A 70 3.62 24.41 -20.38
C ASN A 70 3.89 22.92 -20.44
N GLU A 71 4.23 22.43 -21.63
CA GLU A 71 4.42 21.05 -22.08
C GLU A 71 4.90 20.04 -21.00
N LYS A 72 4.03 19.67 -20.05
CA LYS A 72 4.29 18.54 -19.18
C LYS A 72 4.09 17.30 -20.05
N ALA A 73 5.15 16.49 -20.18
CA ALA A 73 5.09 15.22 -20.88
C ALA A 73 3.84 14.45 -20.46
N ARG A 74 3.04 14.03 -21.44
CA ARG A 74 1.83 13.26 -21.21
C ARG A 74 2.17 12.01 -20.39
N ILE A 75 1.45 11.80 -19.29
CA ILE A 75 1.55 10.56 -18.53
C ILE A 75 0.84 9.46 -19.33
N SER A 76 1.61 8.50 -19.82
CA SER A 76 1.12 7.31 -20.53
C SER A 76 1.39 6.01 -19.78
N ASN A 77 2.16 6.07 -18.69
CA ASN A 77 2.48 4.91 -17.86
C ASN A 77 2.29 5.23 -16.39
N LEU A 78 1.89 4.21 -15.63
CA LEU A 78 1.80 4.23 -14.18
C LEU A 78 2.65 3.10 -13.62
N ARG A 79 3.68 3.46 -12.85
CA ARG A 79 4.46 2.52 -12.06
C ARG A 79 3.94 2.51 -10.64
N LEU A 80 3.54 1.34 -10.16
CA LEU A 80 3.11 1.12 -8.78
C LEU A 80 4.16 0.28 -8.05
N LEU A 81 4.68 0.81 -6.95
CA LEU A 81 5.53 0.07 -6.02
C LEU A 81 4.74 -0.24 -4.76
N THR A 82 4.93 -1.42 -4.19
CA THR A 82 4.41 -1.75 -2.85
C THR A 82 5.45 -2.47 -2.01
N TRP A 83 5.56 -2.12 -0.73
CA TRP A 83 6.55 -2.73 0.16
C TRP A 83 6.17 -2.63 1.65
N ASN A 84 6.15 -3.75 2.34
CA ASN A 84 6.06 -3.82 3.80
C ASN A 84 7.46 -3.60 4.40
N ILE A 85 7.59 -2.62 5.31
CA ILE A 85 8.88 -2.19 5.87
C ILE A 85 9.21 -2.82 7.25
N ASP A 86 8.39 -3.75 7.74
CA ASP A 86 8.56 -4.47 9.02
C ASP A 86 8.67 -3.52 10.23
N PHE A 87 7.56 -3.17 10.87
CA PHE A 87 7.58 -2.26 12.03
C PHE A 87 8.21 -2.89 13.29
N MET A 88 8.38 -4.22 13.30
CA MET A 88 8.77 -4.99 14.48
C MET A 88 10.28 -5.10 14.64
N ALA A 89 11.03 -5.14 13.54
CA ALA A 89 12.48 -5.23 13.62
C ALA A 89 13.12 -3.99 14.29
N PRO A 90 14.25 -4.17 15.00
CA PRO A 90 14.93 -3.08 15.70
C PRO A 90 15.61 -2.10 14.73
N PHE A 91 16.12 -0.99 15.26
CA PHE A 91 16.77 0.08 14.50
C PHE A 91 15.93 0.62 13.33
N PRO A 92 14.64 0.98 13.56
CA PRO A 92 13.73 1.40 12.51
C PRO A 92 14.25 2.57 11.67
N GLN A 93 14.95 3.53 12.29
CA GLN A 93 15.50 4.69 11.56
C GLN A 93 16.51 4.29 10.49
N ALA A 94 17.46 3.41 10.82
CA ALA A 94 18.50 2.99 9.88
C ALA A 94 17.93 2.13 8.74
N ARG A 95 16.96 1.26 9.06
CA ARG A 95 16.25 0.45 8.07
C ARG A 95 15.42 1.34 7.12
N MET A 96 14.66 2.29 7.65
CA MET A 96 13.86 3.21 6.85
C MET A 96 14.73 4.12 5.97
N ALA A 97 15.87 4.62 6.48
CA ALA A 97 16.82 5.38 5.67
C ALA A 97 17.35 4.58 4.48
N ALA A 98 17.76 3.33 4.70
CA ALA A 98 18.21 2.43 3.64
C ALA A 98 17.08 2.06 2.67
N ALA A 99 15.85 1.85 3.16
CA ALA A 99 14.68 1.60 2.33
C ALA A 99 14.35 2.81 1.43
N LEU A 100 14.37 4.04 1.98
CA LEU A 100 14.16 5.27 1.20
C LEU A 100 15.27 5.49 0.16
N ALA A 101 16.52 5.19 0.49
CA ALA A 101 17.63 5.26 -0.47
C ALA A 101 17.45 4.26 -1.62
N HIS A 102 17.01 3.03 -1.33
CA HIS A 102 16.68 2.04 -2.34
C HIS A 102 15.51 2.51 -3.22
N LEU A 103 14.41 2.96 -2.61
CA LEU A 103 13.25 3.48 -3.36
C LEU A 103 13.64 4.67 -4.24
N GLN A 104 14.48 5.59 -3.75
CA GLN A 104 15.01 6.69 -4.55
C GLN A 104 15.73 6.16 -5.80
N ALA A 105 16.64 5.20 -5.65
CA ALA A 105 17.38 4.61 -6.77
C ALA A 105 16.44 3.91 -7.77
N VAL A 106 15.40 3.22 -7.30
CA VAL A 106 14.40 2.58 -8.16
C VAL A 106 13.58 3.60 -8.95
N VAL A 107 13.33 4.79 -8.37
CA VAL A 107 12.53 5.83 -9.03
C VAL A 107 13.35 6.87 -9.81
N GLU A 108 14.67 6.84 -9.68
CA GLU A 108 15.60 7.69 -10.40
C GLU A 108 15.64 7.30 -11.89
N GLY A 109 15.78 8.29 -12.78
CA GLY A 109 15.88 8.06 -14.23
C GLY A 109 14.60 7.55 -14.91
N ILE A 110 13.47 7.44 -14.19
CA ILE A 110 12.19 7.03 -14.77
C ILE A 110 11.77 8.04 -15.87
N PRO A 111 11.28 7.58 -17.04
CA PRO A 111 10.82 8.44 -18.11
C PRO A 111 9.77 9.46 -17.65
N ALA A 112 9.81 10.67 -18.23
CA ALA A 112 8.82 11.71 -17.92
C ALA A 112 7.38 11.30 -18.24
N SER A 113 7.15 10.33 -19.12
CA SER A 113 5.83 9.76 -19.42
C SER A 113 5.30 8.79 -18.37
N THR A 114 6.11 8.44 -17.36
CA THR A 114 5.74 7.49 -16.30
C THR A 114 5.51 8.22 -14.98
N ALA A 115 4.28 8.12 -14.46
CA ALA A 115 3.96 8.54 -13.10
C ALA A 115 4.20 7.39 -12.12
N VAL A 116 4.55 7.72 -10.87
CA VAL A 116 4.89 6.73 -9.84
C VAL A 116 3.96 6.82 -8.64
N VAL A 117 3.52 5.68 -8.11
CA VAL A 117 2.89 5.58 -6.80
C VAL A 117 3.62 4.54 -5.97
N ILE A 118 3.89 4.86 -4.70
CA ILE A 118 4.52 3.96 -3.74
C ILE A 118 3.55 3.71 -2.59
N CYS A 119 3.21 2.45 -2.36
CA CYS A 119 2.39 1.97 -1.27
C CYS A 119 3.29 1.31 -0.22
N LEU A 120 3.46 1.94 0.93
CA LEU A 120 4.23 1.36 2.03
C LEU A 120 3.28 0.83 3.11
N GLN A 121 3.64 -0.29 3.73
CA GLN A 121 2.94 -0.87 4.89
C GLN A 121 3.88 -0.93 6.09
N GLU A 122 3.31 -1.05 7.28
CA GLU A 122 4.06 -1.17 8.55
C GLU A 122 4.96 0.02 8.91
N LEU A 123 4.58 1.24 8.54
CA LEU A 123 5.26 2.43 9.05
C LEU A 123 4.91 2.68 10.50
N ARG A 124 5.88 3.16 11.28
CA ARG A 124 5.71 3.56 12.68
C ARG A 124 6.24 4.98 12.89
N GLN A 125 5.53 5.73 13.73
CA GLN A 125 5.93 7.06 14.15
C GLN A 125 5.68 7.18 15.65
N ASP A 126 6.76 7.10 16.43
CA ASP A 126 6.67 7.07 17.89
C ASP A 126 6.55 8.48 18.50
N MET A 127 7.00 9.51 17.76
CA MET A 127 7.00 10.90 18.19
C MET A 127 6.36 11.81 17.13
N PRO A 128 5.66 12.90 17.50
CA PRO A 128 5.17 13.86 16.50
C PRO A 128 6.31 14.49 15.69
N ILE A 129 6.07 14.81 14.42
CA ILE A 129 7.04 15.50 13.56
C ILE A 129 7.15 16.97 13.98
N ASP A 130 8.37 17.43 14.28
CA ASP A 130 8.69 18.85 14.33
C ASP A 130 9.23 19.31 12.96
N PHE A 131 8.38 19.92 12.16
CA PHE A 131 8.76 20.42 10.83
C PHE A 131 9.80 21.55 10.88
N GLY A 132 9.99 22.21 12.02
CA GLY A 132 11.06 23.19 12.21
C GLY A 132 12.43 22.57 12.48
N ARG A 133 12.48 21.27 12.78
CA ARG A 133 13.69 20.54 13.20
C ARG A 133 13.76 19.15 12.54
N LEU A 134 13.62 19.10 11.22
CA LEU A 134 13.71 17.85 10.46
C LEU A 134 15.09 17.20 10.52
N ASP A 135 16.12 17.90 10.99
CA ASP A 135 17.50 17.42 11.19
C ASP A 135 17.75 16.82 12.57
N GLN A 136 16.73 16.79 13.45
CA GLN A 136 16.89 16.27 14.80
C GLN A 136 17.20 14.76 14.80
N SER A 137 18.24 14.39 15.56
CA SER A 137 18.57 12.99 15.86
C SER A 137 17.78 12.50 17.07
N PHE A 138 17.27 11.27 16.98
CA PHE A 138 16.59 10.56 18.06
C PHE A 138 17.36 9.29 18.44
N ASP A 139 17.01 8.68 19.57
CA ASP A 139 17.43 7.30 19.88
C ASP A 139 17.09 6.41 18.68
N PRO A 140 18.05 5.65 18.11
CA PRO A 140 17.84 4.86 16.90
C PRO A 140 16.75 3.78 17.02
N GLN A 141 16.29 3.47 18.23
CA GLN A 141 15.17 2.55 18.49
C GLN A 141 13.79 3.21 18.42
N ILE A 142 13.73 4.54 18.45
CA ILE A 142 12.49 5.31 18.22
C ILE A 142 12.19 5.27 16.72
N ALA A 143 11.00 4.84 16.33
CA ALA A 143 10.56 4.90 14.94
C ALA A 143 10.13 6.31 14.57
N ASP A 144 10.50 6.70 13.36
CA ASP A 144 10.45 8.07 12.90
C ASP A 144 10.29 8.12 11.37
N ASP A 145 9.47 7.21 10.85
CA ASP A 145 9.38 6.92 9.44
C ASP A 145 8.75 8.07 8.67
N LEU A 146 7.74 8.73 9.25
CA LEU A 146 7.05 9.86 8.61
C LEU A 146 7.94 11.10 8.56
N ARG A 147 8.79 11.37 9.56
CA ARG A 147 9.77 12.46 9.46
C ARG A 147 10.79 12.18 8.37
N GLN A 148 11.31 10.95 8.29
CA GLN A 148 12.27 10.60 7.24
C GLN A 148 11.67 10.78 5.84
N ILE A 149 10.44 10.32 5.62
CA ILE A 149 9.67 10.61 4.40
C ILE A 149 9.52 12.12 4.17
N ALA A 150 9.11 12.87 5.20
CA ALA A 150 8.93 14.32 5.11
C ALA A 150 10.23 15.07 4.78
N SER A 151 11.38 14.55 5.19
CA SER A 151 12.70 15.16 5.02
C SER A 151 13.40 14.79 3.72
N ALA A 152 13.00 13.70 3.07
CA ALA A 152 13.64 13.22 1.86
C ALA A 152 13.39 14.17 0.68
N ALA A 153 14.45 14.78 0.14
CA ALA A 153 14.35 15.77 -0.93
C ALA A 153 13.61 15.22 -2.17
N TRP A 154 13.93 13.99 -2.58
CA TRP A 154 13.26 13.34 -3.71
C TRP A 154 11.75 13.10 -3.47
N VAL A 155 11.33 12.95 -2.21
CA VAL A 155 9.92 12.86 -1.83
C VAL A 155 9.26 14.23 -1.94
N GLN A 156 9.86 15.25 -1.32
CA GLN A 156 9.39 16.64 -1.38
C GLN A 156 9.24 17.13 -2.83
N ASP A 157 10.18 16.75 -3.69
CA ASP A 157 10.23 17.21 -5.08
C ASP A 157 9.23 16.50 -5.99
N ARG A 158 8.87 15.24 -5.73
CA ARG A 158 8.10 14.44 -6.69
C ARG A 158 6.73 13.99 -6.18
N PHE A 159 6.51 13.91 -4.87
CA PHE A 159 5.35 13.20 -4.32
C PHE A 159 4.43 14.08 -3.47
N LEU A 160 3.14 13.78 -3.58
CA LEU A 160 2.13 14.03 -2.56
C LEU A 160 2.19 12.88 -1.55
N VAL A 161 1.96 13.18 -0.28
CA VAL A 161 2.08 12.20 0.82
C VAL A 161 0.74 12.07 1.55
N SER A 162 0.22 10.85 1.70
CA SER A 162 -1.07 10.62 2.36
C SER A 162 -1.04 11.00 3.85
N ASP A 163 0.06 10.72 4.54
CA ASP A 163 0.15 10.86 6.00
C ASP A 163 1.51 11.45 6.40
N LEU A 164 1.47 12.53 7.18
CA LEU A 164 2.62 13.07 7.92
C LEU A 164 2.32 13.18 9.43
N THR A 165 1.24 12.52 9.86
CA THR A 165 0.81 12.38 11.26
C THR A 165 0.12 11.03 11.41
N THR A 166 -0.07 10.58 12.66
CA THR A 166 -0.77 9.33 12.96
C THR A 166 -2.25 9.53 13.32
N ASP A 167 -2.78 10.75 13.17
CA ASP A 167 -4.13 11.13 13.61
C ASP A 167 -5.25 10.28 13.00
N HIS A 168 -5.02 9.74 11.80
CA HIS A 168 -6.00 8.92 11.08
C HIS A 168 -5.73 7.41 11.23
N TRP A 169 -4.67 7.01 11.96
CA TRP A 169 -4.28 5.62 12.10
C TRP A 169 -5.11 4.92 13.19
N ARG A 170 -5.64 3.73 12.88
CA ARG A 170 -6.41 2.94 13.86
C ARG A 170 -5.54 2.07 14.77
N CYS A 171 -4.28 1.87 14.42
CA CYS A 171 -3.28 1.14 15.20
C CYS A 171 -1.93 1.87 15.19
N GLY A 172 -0.98 1.40 16.01
CA GLY A 172 0.30 2.07 16.24
C GLY A 172 1.29 2.01 15.06
N TYR A 173 0.92 1.35 13.97
CA TYR A 173 1.66 1.30 12.72
C TYR A 173 0.66 1.22 11.57
N ASN A 174 0.98 1.71 10.38
CA ASN A 174 0.00 1.76 9.30
C ASN A 174 0.63 1.87 7.92
N SER A 175 -0.22 2.05 6.91
CA SER A 175 0.16 2.28 5.52
C SER A 175 0.26 3.76 5.16
N VAL A 176 1.16 4.07 4.24
CA VAL A 176 1.34 5.40 3.63
C VAL A 176 1.42 5.26 2.12
N ALA A 177 0.88 6.23 1.40
CA ALA A 177 1.03 6.34 -0.05
C ALA A 177 1.82 7.60 -0.42
N LEU A 178 2.82 7.43 -1.29
CA LEU A 178 3.50 8.51 -2.00
C LEU A 178 2.98 8.53 -3.43
N VAL A 179 2.35 9.62 -3.86
CA VAL A 179 1.70 9.72 -5.17
C VAL A 179 2.38 10.81 -5.99
N ASP A 180 2.80 10.51 -7.22
CA ASP A 180 3.44 11.51 -8.10
C ASP A 180 2.59 12.78 -8.18
N LYS A 181 3.20 13.94 -7.87
CA LYS A 181 2.50 15.23 -7.76
C LYS A 181 1.89 15.73 -9.07
N ARG A 182 2.22 15.10 -10.19
CA ARG A 182 1.61 15.37 -11.49
C ARG A 182 0.23 14.71 -11.63
N LEU A 183 -0.12 13.75 -10.77
CA LEU A 183 -1.42 13.09 -10.74
C LEU A 183 -2.44 13.97 -10.00
N GLY A 184 -3.63 14.12 -10.58
CA GLY A 184 -4.74 14.84 -9.95
C GLY A 184 -5.39 13.99 -8.88
N ILE A 185 -5.20 14.31 -7.59
CA ILE A 185 -5.87 13.62 -6.49
C ILE A 185 -7.31 14.10 -6.35
N ALA A 186 -8.27 13.22 -6.62
CA ALA A 186 -9.69 13.45 -6.36
C ALA A 186 -10.02 13.27 -4.88
N ALA A 187 -9.52 12.19 -4.26
CA ALA A 187 -9.78 11.88 -2.86
C ALA A 187 -8.68 11.03 -2.23
N VAL A 188 -8.48 11.19 -0.91
CA VAL A 188 -7.79 10.21 -0.08
C VAL A 188 -8.71 9.84 1.08
N SER A 189 -8.82 8.55 1.35
CA SER A 189 -9.66 8.04 2.44
C SER A 189 -9.14 6.75 3.03
N ARG A 190 -9.56 6.40 4.24
CA ARG A 190 -9.27 5.12 4.88
C ARG A 190 -10.55 4.33 5.07
N LEU A 191 -10.60 3.11 4.53
CA LEU A 191 -11.69 2.17 4.74
C LEU A 191 -11.33 1.26 5.91
N PRO A 192 -12.00 1.39 7.08
CA PRO A 192 -11.72 0.51 8.19
C PRO A 192 -12.26 -0.89 7.90
N PHE A 193 -11.50 -1.91 8.31
CA PHE A 193 -11.93 -3.29 8.22
C PHE A 193 -12.51 -3.83 9.53
N VAL A 194 -13.40 -4.82 9.40
CA VAL A 194 -13.60 -5.88 10.36
C VAL A 194 -12.28 -6.65 10.44
N SER A 195 -11.62 -6.54 11.60
CA SER A 195 -10.22 -6.91 11.75
C SER A 195 -9.89 -7.16 13.22
N GLU A 196 -9.04 -8.15 13.48
CA GLU A 196 -8.43 -8.41 14.79
C GLU A 196 -7.28 -7.43 15.09
N TYR A 197 -6.65 -6.89 14.05
CA TYR A 197 -5.47 -6.01 14.12
C TYR A 197 -5.78 -4.53 13.85
N LYS A 198 -7.08 -4.18 13.81
CA LYS A 198 -7.58 -2.85 13.45
C LYS A 198 -7.09 -2.38 12.06
N ARG A 199 -6.93 -3.31 11.12
CA ARG A 199 -6.55 -3.03 9.73
C ARG A 199 -7.53 -2.09 9.04
N GLU A 200 -7.02 -1.45 8.01
CA GLU A 200 -7.75 -0.59 7.09
C GLU A 200 -7.07 -0.57 5.72
N ALA A 201 -7.85 -0.25 4.68
CA ALA A 201 -7.32 0.09 3.37
C ALA A 201 -7.13 1.61 3.26
N LEU A 202 -5.98 2.04 2.77
CA LEU A 202 -5.75 3.42 2.36
C LEU A 202 -6.10 3.56 0.88
N LEU A 203 -7.18 4.29 0.59
CA LEU A 203 -7.70 4.54 -0.75
C LEU A 203 -7.21 5.90 -1.26
N VAL A 204 -6.71 5.91 -2.49
CA VAL A 204 -6.29 7.12 -3.21
C VAL A 204 -6.99 7.14 -4.58
N ASP A 205 -7.83 8.14 -4.79
CA ASP A 205 -8.52 8.35 -6.05
C ASP A 205 -7.74 9.33 -6.92
N ILE A 206 -7.27 8.84 -8.07
CA ILE A 206 -6.64 9.64 -9.10
C ILE A 206 -7.71 9.99 -10.14
N ALA A 207 -7.90 11.28 -10.41
CA ALA A 207 -8.79 11.76 -11.44
C ALA A 207 -8.33 11.25 -12.82
N VAL A 208 -9.28 10.70 -13.59
CA VAL A 208 -9.03 10.26 -14.97
C VAL A 208 -10.05 10.86 -15.92
N THR A 209 -9.63 11.15 -17.14
CA THR A 209 -10.53 11.58 -18.22
C THR A 209 -10.78 10.41 -19.17
N PRO A 210 -12.04 9.98 -19.38
CA PRO A 210 -12.36 8.89 -20.29
C PRO A 210 -12.27 9.29 -21.77
N PRO A 211 -12.20 8.30 -22.68
CA PRO A 211 -12.19 8.54 -24.12
C PRO A 211 -13.40 9.36 -24.58
N GLY A 212 -13.15 10.50 -25.24
CA GLY A 212 -14.22 11.37 -25.76
C GLY A 212 -14.90 12.27 -24.72
N GLY A 213 -14.48 12.22 -23.45
CA GLY A 213 -14.92 13.18 -22.44
C GLY A 213 -14.25 14.54 -22.65
N GLN A 214 -15.05 15.61 -22.74
CA GLN A 214 -14.50 16.96 -22.61
C GLN A 214 -14.14 17.22 -21.14
N ALA A 215 -12.95 17.78 -20.89
CA ALA A 215 -12.63 18.43 -19.63
C ALA A 215 -13.44 19.74 -19.53
N GLY A 216 -14.74 19.62 -19.31
CA GLY A 216 -15.67 20.75 -19.19
C GLY A 216 -15.88 21.12 -17.72
N PRO A 217 -15.98 22.42 -17.37
CA PRO A 217 -16.30 22.89 -16.03
C PRO A 217 -17.79 22.73 -15.68
N GLU A 218 -18.50 21.76 -16.27
CA GLU A 218 -19.89 21.52 -15.95
C GLU A 218 -19.98 20.76 -14.62
N ALA A 219 -20.33 21.51 -13.58
CA ALA A 219 -20.66 21.02 -12.25
C ALA A 219 -21.86 20.05 -12.33
N GLY A 220 -21.60 18.78 -12.65
CA GLY A 220 -22.63 17.76 -12.78
C GLY A 220 -22.20 16.43 -13.39
N SER A 221 -21.08 16.36 -14.12
CA SER A 221 -20.56 15.05 -14.60
C SER A 221 -19.84 14.32 -13.45
N SER A 222 -20.17 13.05 -13.25
CA SER A 222 -19.44 12.19 -12.29
C SER A 222 -17.99 12.08 -12.74
N LYS A 223 -17.06 12.62 -11.93
CA LYS A 223 -15.63 12.54 -12.22
C LYS A 223 -15.20 11.07 -12.16
N SER A 224 -14.66 10.55 -13.27
CA SER A 224 -14.10 9.21 -13.29
C SER A 224 -12.77 9.15 -12.52
N VAL A 225 -12.52 8.06 -11.81
CA VAL A 225 -11.30 7.87 -11.03
C VAL A 225 -10.65 6.51 -11.27
N LEU A 226 -9.32 6.50 -11.24
CA LEU A 226 -8.53 5.31 -10.95
C LEU A 226 -8.34 5.25 -9.43
N ARG A 227 -8.91 4.22 -8.78
CA ARG A 227 -8.82 4.04 -7.33
C ARG A 227 -7.68 3.10 -6.98
N LEU A 228 -6.70 3.61 -6.26
CA LEU A 228 -5.62 2.81 -5.67
C LEU A 228 -5.97 2.44 -4.24
N CYS A 229 -5.62 1.23 -3.82
CA CYS A 229 -5.92 0.68 -2.51
C CYS A 229 -4.66 0.04 -1.92
N ASN A 230 -4.02 0.75 -0.99
CA ASN A 230 -2.90 0.25 -0.21
C ASN A 230 -3.43 -0.55 0.99
N VAL A 231 -3.11 -1.84 1.05
CA VAL A 231 -3.60 -2.74 2.11
C VAL A 231 -2.48 -3.35 2.93
N HIS A 232 -2.79 -3.58 4.20
CA HIS A 232 -2.15 -4.61 5.00
C HIS A 232 -3.30 -5.41 5.63
N LEU A 233 -3.57 -6.62 5.11
CA LEU A 233 -4.68 -7.44 5.58
C LEU A 233 -4.39 -8.10 6.93
N ASP A 234 -5.38 -8.76 7.54
CA ASP A 234 -5.19 -9.42 8.83
C ASP A 234 -4.10 -10.50 8.75
N SER A 235 -3.12 -10.43 9.64
CA SER A 235 -1.89 -11.21 9.51
C SER A 235 -2.08 -12.71 9.80
N MET A 236 -2.89 -12.99 10.81
CA MET A 236 -3.19 -14.37 11.20
C MET A 236 -4.41 -14.89 10.46
N ALA A 237 -4.43 -16.20 10.21
CA ALA A 237 -5.55 -16.86 9.55
C ALA A 237 -6.89 -16.65 10.29
N GLY A 238 -6.84 -16.47 11.62
CA GLY A 238 -8.02 -16.21 12.47
C GLY A 238 -9.03 -17.36 12.50
N LYS A 239 -9.99 -17.30 13.43
CA LYS A 239 -11.22 -18.11 13.43
C LYS A 239 -12.37 -17.24 13.98
N PRO A 240 -13.22 -16.64 13.13
CA PRO A 240 -13.31 -16.76 11.66
C PRO A 240 -12.13 -16.14 10.89
N PRO A 241 -11.94 -16.51 9.61
CA PRO A 241 -10.96 -15.84 8.76
C PRO A 241 -11.44 -14.44 8.36
N MET A 242 -10.63 -13.42 8.66
CA MET A 242 -10.96 -12.02 8.37
C MET A 242 -10.66 -11.62 6.93
N ARG A 243 -9.59 -12.15 6.33
CA ARG A 243 -9.14 -11.73 4.99
C ARG A 243 -10.19 -11.89 3.89
N PRO A 244 -11.00 -12.98 3.82
CA PRO A 244 -12.09 -13.06 2.84
C PRO A 244 -13.14 -11.93 2.97
N ILE A 245 -13.40 -11.46 4.20
CA ILE A 245 -14.30 -10.33 4.45
C ILE A 245 -13.67 -9.02 3.96
N GLN A 246 -12.36 -8.87 4.18
CA GLN A 246 -11.59 -7.68 3.77
C GLN A 246 -11.48 -7.57 2.23
N TRP A 247 -11.28 -8.69 1.54
CA TRP A 247 -11.30 -8.74 0.08
C TRP A 247 -12.65 -8.31 -0.51
N LYS A 248 -13.76 -8.77 0.06
CA LYS A 248 -15.11 -8.32 -0.34
C LYS A 248 -15.31 -6.82 -0.10
N ALA A 249 -14.77 -6.29 0.99
CA ALA A 249 -14.79 -4.86 1.26
C ALA A 249 -14.02 -4.08 0.18
N CYS A 250 -12.82 -4.54 -0.16
CA CYS A 250 -12.02 -3.97 -1.23
C CYS A 250 -12.78 -3.99 -2.56
N ALA A 251 -13.33 -5.15 -2.96
CA ALA A 251 -14.09 -5.29 -4.20
C ALA A 251 -15.25 -4.29 -4.29
N LYS A 252 -16.06 -4.17 -3.23
CA LYS A 252 -17.17 -3.22 -3.17
C LYS A 252 -16.76 -1.80 -3.55
N TYR A 253 -15.60 -1.33 -3.09
CA TYR A 253 -15.17 0.06 -3.30
C TYR A 253 -14.24 0.25 -4.50
N LEU A 254 -13.46 -0.75 -4.90
CA LEU A 254 -12.57 -0.70 -6.06
C LEU A 254 -13.29 -0.95 -7.40
N GLN A 255 -14.53 -1.45 -7.35
CA GLN A 255 -15.33 -1.81 -8.53
C GLN A 255 -16.64 -1.02 -8.60
N ASP A 256 -16.75 0.08 -7.85
CA ASP A 256 -17.94 0.92 -7.79
C ASP A 256 -18.04 1.85 -9.02
N GLU A 257 -18.48 1.29 -10.15
CA GLU A 257 -18.73 2.07 -11.38
C GLU A 257 -19.74 3.19 -11.13
N SER A 258 -20.74 2.96 -10.26
CA SER A 258 -21.75 3.98 -9.91
C SER A 258 -21.16 5.18 -9.16
N GLY A 259 -20.09 4.93 -8.39
CA GLY A 259 -19.26 5.93 -7.73
C GLY A 259 -18.17 6.54 -8.62
N GLY A 260 -18.16 6.24 -9.92
CA GLY A 260 -17.21 6.80 -10.89
C GLY A 260 -15.88 6.05 -10.98
N VAL A 261 -15.74 4.85 -10.40
CA VAL A 261 -14.48 4.09 -10.49
C VAL A 261 -14.35 3.47 -11.89
N ALA A 262 -13.40 4.00 -12.67
CA ALA A 262 -13.09 3.52 -14.02
C ALA A 262 -12.07 2.36 -14.02
N GLY A 263 -11.33 2.21 -12.93
CA GLY A 263 -10.43 1.10 -12.69
C GLY A 263 -9.93 1.13 -11.24
N GLY A 264 -9.52 -0.03 -10.76
CA GLY A 264 -9.06 -0.23 -9.39
C GLY A 264 -7.74 -0.99 -9.36
N ILE A 265 -6.81 -0.59 -8.49
CA ILE A 265 -5.61 -1.37 -8.18
C ILE A 265 -5.50 -1.53 -6.66
N LEU A 266 -5.44 -2.77 -6.21
CA LEU A 266 -5.11 -3.16 -4.84
C LEU A 266 -3.65 -3.60 -4.81
N ALA A 267 -2.87 -3.04 -3.89
CA ALA A 267 -1.48 -3.45 -3.68
C ALA A 267 -1.11 -3.40 -2.20
N GLY A 268 -0.28 -4.33 -1.76
CA GLY A 268 0.17 -4.39 -0.38
C GLY A 268 0.40 -5.79 0.13
N ASP A 269 0.61 -5.87 1.43
CA ASP A 269 0.72 -7.13 2.16
C ASP A 269 -0.67 -7.71 2.39
N CYS A 270 -1.05 -8.64 1.51
CA CYS A 270 -2.31 -9.36 1.61
C CYS A 270 -2.27 -10.49 2.65
N ASN A 271 -1.13 -10.73 3.29
CA ASN A 271 -0.89 -11.83 4.21
C ASN A 271 -1.38 -13.18 3.64
N ALA A 272 -1.19 -13.38 2.32
CA ALA A 272 -1.71 -14.53 1.59
C ALA A 272 -0.93 -15.81 1.93
N ASN A 273 -1.25 -16.38 3.09
CA ASN A 273 -0.53 -17.49 3.71
C ASN A 273 -1.39 -18.74 3.94
N GLN A 274 -2.67 -18.71 3.59
CA GLN A 274 -3.60 -19.85 3.62
C GLN A 274 -4.10 -20.20 2.22
N ASP A 275 -4.62 -21.42 2.05
CA ASP A 275 -5.14 -21.89 0.75
C ASP A 275 -6.28 -21.03 0.23
N TYR A 276 -7.15 -20.52 1.12
CA TYR A 276 -8.23 -19.64 0.72
C TYR A 276 -7.74 -18.30 0.17
N ASP A 277 -6.51 -17.87 0.48
CA ASP A 277 -5.93 -16.60 0.01
C ASP A 277 -5.51 -16.65 -1.46
N LEU A 278 -5.28 -17.85 -2.00
CA LEU A 278 -4.84 -18.05 -3.38
C LEU A 278 -5.90 -17.56 -4.37
N VAL A 279 -7.17 -17.86 -4.09
CA VAL A 279 -8.31 -17.57 -4.95
C VAL A 279 -9.00 -16.25 -4.63
N GLN A 280 -8.68 -15.59 -3.51
CA GLN A 280 -9.36 -14.35 -3.11
C GLN A 280 -9.37 -13.25 -4.19
N PRO A 281 -8.26 -12.99 -4.94
CA PRO A 281 -8.31 -11.99 -5.99
C PRO A 281 -9.38 -12.30 -7.04
N GLU A 282 -9.36 -13.50 -7.61
CA GLU A 282 -10.27 -13.92 -8.69
C GLU A 282 -11.72 -14.03 -8.21
N GLU A 283 -11.96 -14.64 -7.04
CA GLU A 283 -13.31 -14.76 -6.44
C GLU A 283 -13.96 -13.40 -6.16
N ASN A 284 -13.14 -12.35 -6.02
CA ASN A 284 -13.59 -10.98 -5.82
C ASN A 284 -13.48 -10.13 -7.10
N GLY A 285 -13.29 -10.75 -8.27
CA GLY A 285 -13.32 -10.08 -9.57
C GLY A 285 -12.05 -9.35 -9.98
N PHE A 286 -10.95 -9.52 -9.23
CA PHE A 286 -9.66 -8.94 -9.59
C PHE A 286 -8.81 -9.90 -10.44
N LYS A 287 -7.96 -9.32 -11.27
CA LYS A 287 -6.82 -9.99 -11.90
C LYS A 287 -5.60 -9.87 -10.98
N ASP A 288 -4.91 -10.98 -10.71
CA ASP A 288 -3.64 -10.99 -9.97
C ASP A 288 -2.48 -10.76 -10.95
N ALA A 289 -1.73 -9.66 -10.78
CA ALA A 289 -0.67 -9.27 -11.72
C ALA A 289 0.41 -10.35 -11.88
N TYR A 290 0.70 -11.11 -10.83
CA TYR A 290 1.71 -12.17 -10.91
C TYR A 290 1.23 -13.32 -11.80
N LEU A 291 -0.04 -13.69 -11.68
CA LEU A 291 -0.65 -14.74 -12.50
C LEU A 291 -0.85 -14.27 -13.95
N GLU A 292 -1.24 -13.02 -14.17
CA GLU A 292 -1.38 -12.44 -15.51
C GLU A 292 -0.04 -12.36 -16.27
N MET A 293 1.08 -12.22 -15.56
CA MET A 293 2.44 -12.27 -16.13
C MET A 293 2.97 -13.71 -16.29
N GLY A 294 2.14 -14.73 -16.07
CA GLY A 294 2.50 -16.15 -16.25
C GLY A 294 3.13 -16.82 -15.03
N GLY A 295 3.19 -16.13 -13.89
CA GLY A 295 3.58 -16.71 -12.61
C GLY A 295 2.57 -17.73 -12.11
N LYS A 296 3.00 -18.60 -11.17
CA LYS A 296 2.12 -19.60 -10.55
C LYS A 296 2.26 -19.57 -9.04
N ASP A 297 1.12 -19.69 -8.36
CA ASP A 297 1.12 -19.75 -6.90
C ASP A 297 1.87 -20.99 -6.39
N GLY A 298 2.68 -20.79 -5.36
CA GLY A 298 3.55 -21.82 -4.79
C GLY A 298 4.96 -21.87 -5.41
N ASP A 299 5.18 -21.20 -6.54
CA ASP A 299 6.52 -21.12 -7.15
C ASP A 299 7.45 -20.25 -6.27
N PRO A 300 8.68 -20.71 -5.99
CA PRO A 300 9.62 -19.97 -5.14
C PRO A 300 9.98 -18.57 -5.65
N GLU A 301 9.94 -18.37 -6.96
CA GLU A 301 10.18 -17.10 -7.64
C GLU A 301 9.11 -16.05 -7.29
N GLY A 302 7.92 -16.49 -6.90
CA GLY A 302 6.84 -15.61 -6.46
C GLY A 302 6.94 -15.20 -4.98
N HIS A 303 7.84 -15.80 -4.18
CA HIS A 303 7.89 -15.51 -2.75
C HIS A 303 8.27 -14.06 -2.47
N THR A 304 7.45 -13.37 -1.69
CA THR A 304 7.71 -12.00 -1.23
C THR A 304 8.04 -11.96 0.26
N TRP A 305 7.86 -13.05 1.00
CA TRP A 305 8.14 -13.15 2.43
C TRP A 305 8.86 -14.45 2.78
N GLY A 306 9.84 -14.36 3.70
CA GLY A 306 10.58 -15.50 4.25
C GLY A 306 12.07 -15.56 3.86
N PRO A 307 12.48 -15.34 2.59
CA PRO A 307 13.88 -15.40 2.19
C PRO A 307 14.83 -14.47 2.96
N GLN A 308 14.33 -13.34 3.46
CA GLN A 308 15.09 -12.36 4.26
C GLN A 308 14.89 -12.56 5.78
N SER A 309 14.39 -13.73 6.20
CA SER A 309 14.14 -14.05 7.61
C SER A 309 15.11 -15.13 8.09
N ARG A 310 15.60 -14.99 9.32
CA ARG A 310 16.67 -15.84 9.88
C ARG A 310 16.23 -17.28 10.19
N SER A 311 14.95 -17.45 10.50
CA SER A 311 14.28 -18.72 10.77
C SER A 311 12.80 -18.48 10.55
N SER A 312 12.28 -18.89 9.40
CA SER A 312 10.84 -18.80 9.19
C SER A 312 10.21 -20.03 9.85
N ARG A 313 9.58 -19.84 11.02
CA ARG A 313 8.66 -20.83 11.61
C ARG A 313 7.59 -21.28 10.60
N PHE A 314 7.35 -20.43 9.60
CA PHE A 314 6.41 -20.61 8.51
C PHE A 314 7.16 -20.81 7.20
N PRO A 315 6.61 -21.57 6.24
CA PRO A 315 7.18 -21.64 4.89
C PRO A 315 7.24 -20.24 4.25
N HIS A 316 8.16 -20.05 3.30
CA HIS A 316 8.17 -18.85 2.46
C HIS A 316 6.85 -18.74 1.70
N LYS A 317 6.39 -17.50 1.47
CA LYS A 317 5.08 -17.23 0.88
C LYS A 317 5.12 -16.00 -0.03
N ARG A 318 4.19 -15.97 -0.98
CA ARG A 318 3.82 -14.79 -1.76
C ARG A 318 2.71 -14.05 -1.01
N MET A 319 3.09 -13.28 0.01
CA MET A 319 2.14 -12.59 0.89
C MET A 319 1.66 -11.28 0.27
N ASP A 320 2.57 -10.59 -0.41
CA ASP A 320 2.33 -9.31 -1.06
C ASP A 320 1.75 -9.54 -2.46
N LYS A 321 0.77 -8.74 -2.85
CA LYS A 321 0.11 -8.85 -4.15
C LYS A 321 -0.10 -7.48 -4.78
N VAL A 322 -0.14 -7.46 -6.11
CA VAL A 322 -0.74 -6.39 -6.92
C VAL A 322 -1.89 -7.01 -7.68
N CYS A 323 -3.10 -6.52 -7.45
CA CYS A 323 -4.32 -7.01 -8.09
C CYS A 323 -5.06 -5.83 -8.69
N PHE A 324 -5.65 -6.01 -9.87
CA PHE A 324 -6.31 -4.91 -10.58
C PHE A 324 -7.65 -5.33 -11.16
N TRP A 325 -8.53 -4.35 -11.30
CA TRP A 325 -9.84 -4.48 -11.89
C TRP A 325 -10.08 -3.31 -12.84
N GLN A 326 -10.81 -3.59 -13.92
CA GLN A 326 -11.36 -2.58 -14.81
C GLN A 326 -12.61 -3.16 -15.50
N PRO A 327 -13.61 -2.33 -15.84
CA PRO A 327 -14.82 -2.80 -16.49
C PRO A 327 -14.53 -3.54 -17.82
N GLY A 328 -15.17 -4.71 -17.97
CA GLY A 328 -15.39 -5.47 -19.21
C GLY A 328 -14.37 -5.30 -20.34
N GLY A 329 -13.26 -6.04 -20.29
CA GLY A 329 -12.33 -6.18 -21.43
C GLY A 329 -12.80 -7.12 -22.54
N SER A 330 -14.02 -7.67 -22.44
CA SER A 330 -14.65 -8.61 -23.39
C SER A 330 -15.82 -8.01 -24.17
N GLU A 331 -16.27 -6.80 -23.83
CA GLU A 331 -17.22 -6.07 -24.67
C GLU A 331 -16.44 -5.44 -25.83
N GLU A 332 -16.68 -5.93 -27.05
CA GLU A 332 -16.04 -5.40 -28.26
C GLU A 332 -16.18 -3.88 -28.32
N GLY A 333 -15.03 -3.18 -28.32
CA GLY A 333 -14.95 -1.73 -28.47
C GLY A 333 -14.73 -0.93 -27.18
N ARG A 334 -14.83 -1.51 -25.98
CA ARG A 334 -14.51 -0.79 -24.74
C ARG A 334 -12.99 -0.69 -24.56
N GLN A 335 -12.48 0.54 -24.42
CA GLN A 335 -11.05 0.78 -24.26
C GLN A 335 -10.60 0.57 -22.82
N LYS A 336 -9.61 -0.30 -22.63
CA LYS A 336 -8.98 -0.56 -21.33
C LYS A 336 -8.30 0.70 -20.80
N LEU A 337 -8.48 0.97 -19.51
CA LEU A 337 -7.76 2.05 -18.82
C LEU A 337 -6.32 1.62 -18.52
N LEU A 338 -6.15 0.37 -18.07
CA LEU A 338 -4.86 -0.18 -17.65
C LEU A 338 -4.49 -1.40 -18.47
N GLU A 339 -3.25 -1.44 -18.93
CA GLU A 339 -2.64 -2.64 -19.47
C GLU A 339 -1.38 -2.96 -18.67
N LEU A 340 -1.39 -4.09 -17.96
CA LEU A 340 -0.21 -4.56 -17.21
C LEU A 340 0.89 -4.93 -18.20
N LYS A 341 2.10 -4.40 -17.98
CA LYS A 341 3.28 -4.65 -18.83
C LYS A 341 4.35 -5.48 -18.13
N SER A 342 4.54 -5.28 -16.83
CA SER A 342 5.49 -6.06 -16.04
C SER A 342 5.10 -6.10 -14.56
N LEU A 343 5.61 -7.13 -13.88
CA LEU A 343 5.64 -7.22 -12.42
C LEU A 343 7.01 -7.76 -12.02
N GLU A 344 7.71 -7.02 -11.16
CA GLU A 344 9.06 -7.35 -10.70
C GLU A 344 9.15 -7.28 -9.18
N GLN A 345 10.06 -8.06 -8.59
CA GLN A 345 10.41 -7.94 -7.17
C GLN A 345 11.45 -6.84 -6.98
N ILE A 346 11.31 -6.07 -5.91
CA ILE A 346 12.28 -5.05 -5.48
C ILE A 346 12.68 -5.32 -4.03
N GLY A 347 13.68 -4.60 -3.51
CA GLY A 347 14.07 -4.74 -2.11
C GLY A 347 14.84 -6.02 -1.78
N VAL A 348 15.10 -6.88 -2.78
CA VAL A 348 15.84 -8.13 -2.62
C VAL A 348 17.28 -7.84 -2.21
N GLY A 349 17.67 -8.32 -1.04
CA GLY A 349 19.02 -8.20 -0.51
C GLY A 349 19.38 -6.81 0.02
N VAL A 350 18.41 -5.90 0.18
CA VAL A 350 18.68 -4.53 0.66
C VAL A 350 18.97 -4.57 2.17
N ARG A 351 20.13 -4.05 2.55
CA ARG A 351 20.65 -4.07 3.93
C ARG A 351 20.83 -2.68 4.50
N VAL A 352 20.89 -2.59 5.82
CA VAL A 352 21.32 -1.41 6.55
C VAL A 352 22.77 -1.11 6.20
N GLY A 353 23.06 0.14 5.81
CA GLY A 353 24.41 0.55 5.38
C GLY A 353 25.40 0.85 6.52
N ASP A 354 24.91 1.06 7.75
CA ASP A 354 25.76 1.34 8.92
C ASP A 354 26.27 0.03 9.53
N GLU A 355 27.57 -0.25 9.37
CA GLU A 355 28.23 -1.45 9.87
C GLU A 355 28.08 -1.63 11.39
N SER A 356 28.05 -0.54 12.16
CA SER A 356 27.89 -0.60 13.62
C SER A 356 26.48 -1.04 14.01
N ILE A 357 25.47 -0.67 13.21
CA ILE A 357 24.09 -1.12 13.38
C ILE A 357 23.94 -2.57 12.92
N SER A 358 24.55 -2.94 11.79
CA SER A 358 24.56 -4.33 11.31
C SER A 358 25.20 -5.28 12.32
N ALA A 359 26.28 -4.88 12.99
CA ALA A 359 26.88 -5.64 14.07
C ALA A 359 25.92 -5.84 15.26
N LYS A 360 25.25 -4.77 15.71
CA LYS A 360 24.26 -4.83 16.80
C LYS A 360 23.05 -5.71 16.42
N LEU A 361 22.57 -5.63 15.19
CA LEU A 361 21.51 -6.49 14.67
C LEU A 361 21.93 -7.97 14.77
N ALA A 362 23.15 -8.29 14.34
CA ALA A 362 23.68 -9.65 14.41
C ALA A 362 23.79 -10.16 15.87
N GLU A 363 24.29 -9.33 16.79
CA GLU A 363 24.37 -9.60 18.23
C GLU A 363 22.99 -9.87 18.86
N GLU A 364 21.96 -9.13 18.42
CA GLU A 364 20.59 -9.27 18.91
C GLU A 364 19.80 -10.40 18.25
N GLY A 365 20.41 -11.14 17.32
CA GLY A 365 19.73 -12.26 16.67
C GLY A 365 19.04 -11.90 15.35
N TRP A 366 19.16 -10.68 14.84
CA TRP A 366 18.54 -10.21 13.61
C TRP A 366 19.45 -10.34 12.39
N LEU A 367 18.84 -10.35 11.20
CA LEU A 367 19.54 -10.07 9.95
C LEU A 367 19.54 -8.56 9.72
N ASP A 368 20.53 -8.05 9.01
CA ASP A 368 20.69 -6.63 8.69
C ASP A 368 19.91 -6.20 7.43
N PHE A 369 18.94 -7.00 6.99
CA PHE A 369 18.01 -6.60 5.95
C PHE A 369 17.10 -5.46 6.43
N VAL A 370 16.68 -4.60 5.49
CA VAL A 370 15.79 -3.47 5.82
C VAL A 370 14.38 -3.93 6.22
N THR A 371 13.93 -5.06 5.69
CA THR A 371 12.65 -5.71 6.00
C THR A 371 12.75 -7.21 5.71
N ASP A 372 11.84 -8.02 6.27
CA ASP A 372 11.68 -9.43 5.94
C ASP A 372 10.87 -9.67 4.65
N HIS A 373 10.33 -8.61 4.04
CA HIS A 373 9.62 -8.64 2.76
C HIS A 373 10.47 -8.20 1.56
N TYR A 374 10.26 -8.82 0.40
CA TYR A 374 10.51 -8.21 -0.90
C TYR A 374 9.35 -7.29 -1.26
N GLY A 375 9.64 -6.20 -1.94
CA GLY A 375 8.61 -5.34 -2.52
C GLY A 375 8.21 -5.84 -3.90
N LEU A 376 7.13 -5.27 -4.44
CA LEU A 376 6.69 -5.48 -5.82
C LEU A 376 6.67 -4.15 -6.59
N MET A 377 7.03 -4.20 -7.86
CA MET A 377 6.94 -3.10 -8.82
C MET A 377 6.14 -3.55 -10.03
N ALA A 378 4.97 -2.94 -10.25
CA ALA A 378 4.12 -3.20 -11.40
C ALA A 378 4.10 -2.00 -12.34
N ASP A 379 4.33 -2.22 -13.63
CA ASP A 379 4.18 -1.20 -14.66
C ASP A 379 2.89 -1.41 -15.45
N PHE A 380 2.09 -0.36 -15.53
CA PHE A 380 0.88 -0.30 -16.33
C PHE A 380 1.03 0.76 -17.42
N GLU A 381 0.65 0.41 -18.65
CA GLU A 381 0.36 1.39 -19.68
C GLU A 381 -1.06 1.92 -19.49
N VAL A 382 -1.22 3.22 -19.62
CA VAL A 382 -2.51 3.93 -19.59
C VAL A 382 -3.04 3.99 -21.01
N GLY A 383 -4.27 3.51 -21.23
CA GLY A 383 -4.85 3.43 -22.58
C GLY A 383 -4.81 4.77 -23.33
N GLU A 384 -4.51 4.75 -24.63
CA GLU A 384 -4.18 5.94 -25.44
C GLU A 384 -5.20 7.08 -25.44
N LYS A 385 -6.46 6.83 -25.10
CA LYS A 385 -7.51 7.87 -25.02
C LYS A 385 -7.90 8.23 -23.59
N TRP A 386 -7.23 7.64 -22.61
CA TRP A 386 -7.33 8.03 -21.20
C TRP A 386 -6.20 9.00 -20.85
N SER A 387 -6.44 9.86 -19.86
CA SER A 387 -5.42 10.70 -19.24
C SER A 387 -5.53 10.64 -17.73
N LEU A 388 -4.38 10.55 -17.06
CA LEU A 388 -4.26 10.66 -15.61
C LEU A 388 -3.97 12.12 -15.25
N GLY A 389 -4.87 12.74 -14.47
CA GLY A 389 -4.72 14.12 -14.01
C GLY A 389 -5.16 15.17 -15.04
N LEU A 390 -6.29 15.81 -14.75
CA LEU A 390 -6.64 17.20 -15.09
C LEU A 390 -7.53 17.75 -13.97
#